data_AF-A0ABD5VMD2-F1
#
_entry.id   AF-A0ABD5VMD2-F1
#
_cell.length_a   1.000
_cell.length_b   1.000
_cell.length_c   1.000
_cell.angle_alpha   90.00
_cell.angle_beta   90.00
_cell.angle_gamma   90.00
#
_symmetry.space_group_name_H-M   'P 1'
#
loop_
_entity.id
_entity.type
_entity.pdbx_description
1 polymer ?
#
loop_
_entity_poly.entity_id
_entity_poly.type
_entity_poly.pdbx_seq_one_letter_code
_entity_poly.pdbx_strand_id
1 'polypeptide(L)' 'MTALEREGGWMWQTEVVDEVDLSSSTVSRHLSSLEEDDEVQRVRIRREKVVGLPDSDLEVFQSPYESDR' A
#
# COMPACT_ATOMS: atom_id res chain seq x y z
N MET A 1 12.49 4.82 7.77
CA MET A 1 11.26 4.40 8.46
C MET A 1 10.10 4.94 7.67
N THR A 2 9.82 4.24 6.56
CA THR A 2 8.72 4.54 5.63
C THR A 2 7.42 4.03 6.25
N ALA A 3 6.30 4.69 5.93
CA ALA A 3 4.92 4.30 6.25
C ALA A 3 4.69 2.79 6.32
N LEU A 4 5.08 2.08 5.26
CA LEU A 4 4.89 0.65 5.09
C LEU A 4 5.62 -0.19 6.16
N GLU A 5 6.78 0.24 6.64
CA GLU A 5 7.54 -0.49 7.67
C GLU A 5 6.81 -0.50 9.02
N ARG A 6 5.91 0.47 9.27
CA ARG A 6 5.17 0.58 10.52
C ARG A 6 3.90 -0.26 10.56
N GLU A 7 3.30 -0.56 9.41
CA GLU A 7 2.03 -1.31 9.31
C GLU A 7 2.24 -2.81 9.00
N GLY A 8 3.39 -3.38 9.34
CA GLY A 8 3.67 -4.78 9.01
C GLY A 8 3.84 -5.02 7.51
N GLY A 9 4.20 -3.96 6.77
CA GLY A 9 4.59 -4.04 5.37
C GLY A 9 3.49 -3.75 4.37
N TRP A 10 2.24 -3.44 4.79
CA TRP A 10 1.13 -3.16 3.87
C TRP A 10 0.32 -1.93 4.32
N MET A 11 -0.14 -1.11 3.38
CA MET A 11 -0.94 0.10 3.63
C MET A 11 -1.90 0.36 2.46
N TRP A 12 -3.05 1.00 2.71
CA TRP A 12 -3.91 1.47 1.61
C TRP A 12 -3.21 2.54 0.78
N GLN A 13 -3.30 2.47 -0.55
CA GLN A 13 -2.71 3.49 -1.43
C GLN A 13 -3.29 4.88 -1.14
N THR A 14 -4.55 4.94 -0.67
CA THR A 14 -5.18 6.20 -0.24
C THR A 14 -4.50 6.78 1.00
N GLU A 15 -4.09 5.94 1.96
CA GLU A 15 -3.34 6.39 3.14
C GLU A 15 -1.91 6.76 2.80
N VAL A 16 -1.27 6.04 1.87
CA VAL A 16 0.01 6.48 1.30
C VAL A 16 -0.14 7.88 0.72
N VAL A 17 -1.17 8.13 -0.09
CA VAL A 17 -1.45 9.46 -0.67
C VAL A 17 -1.63 10.54 0.40
N ASP A 18 -2.35 10.22 1.48
CA ASP A 18 -2.57 11.13 2.61
C ASP A 18 -1.25 11.45 3.34
N GLU A 19 -0.40 10.43 3.58
CA GLU A 19 0.84 10.59 4.34
C GLU A 19 1.94 11.34 3.57
N VAL A 20 2.07 11.15 2.25
CA VAL A 20 3.08 11.89 1.46
C VAL A 20 2.61 13.28 1.01
N ASP A 21 1.35 13.67 1.24
CA ASP A 21 0.75 14.94 0.77
C ASP A 21 0.97 15.17 -0.74
N LEU A 22 0.95 14.08 -1.52
CA LEU A 22 1.15 14.10 -2.97
C LEU A 22 -0.14 13.72 -3.69
N SER A 23 -0.35 14.26 -4.89
CA SER A 23 -1.48 13.85 -5.73
C SER A 23 -1.47 12.34 -6.02
N SER A 24 -2.65 11.71 -6.04
CA SER A 24 -2.82 10.29 -6.34
C SER A 24 -2.16 9.85 -7.66
N SER A 25 -2.10 10.74 -8.65
CA SER A 25 -1.42 10.49 -9.93
C SER A 25 0.11 10.45 -9.78
N THR A 26 0.68 11.30 -8.92
CA THR A 26 2.13 11.29 -8.62
C THR A 26 2.49 10.05 -7.82
N VAL A 27 1.71 9.73 -6.78
CA VAL A 27 1.90 8.50 -6.00
C VAL A 27 1.77 7.27 -6.89
N SER A 28 0.75 7.20 -7.77
CA SER A 28 0.60 6.05 -8.67
C SER A 28 1.78 5.88 -9.63
N ARG A 29 2.35 6.97 -10.15
CA ARG A 29 3.54 6.90 -11.01
C ARG A 29 4.76 6.43 -10.22
N HIS A 30 4.97 6.98 -9.03
CA HIS A 30 6.09 6.59 -8.17
C HIS A 30 6.00 5.10 -7.79
N LEU A 31 4.83 4.65 -7.33
CA LEU A 31 4.59 3.25 -7.01
C LEU A 31 4.75 2.32 -8.20
N SER A 32 4.39 2.76 -9.41
CA SER A 32 4.60 1.93 -10.61
C SER A 32 6.09 1.75 -10.89
N SER A 33 6.91 2.80 -10.72
CA SER A 33 8.36 2.68 -10.81
C SER A 33 8.95 1.75 -9.74
N LEU A 34 8.39 1.76 -8.53
CA LEU A 34 8.84 0.87 -7.45
C LEU A 34 8.43 -0.58 -7.69
N GLU A 35 7.27 -0.84 -8.28
CA GLU A 35 6.89 -2.19 -8.70
C GLU A 35 7.77 -2.71 -9.85
N GLU A 36 8.18 -1.83 -10.76
CA GLU A 36 9.10 -2.21 -11.85
C GLU A 36 10.48 -2.63 -11.32
N ASP A 37 10.90 -2.07 -10.17
CA ASP A 37 12.12 -2.44 -9.45
C ASP A 37 11.92 -3.57 -8.42
N ASP A 38 10.73 -4.18 -8.35
CA ASP A 38 10.34 -5.22 -7.38
C ASP A 38 10.41 -4.76 -5.91
N GLU A 39 10.46 -3.45 -5.65
CA GLU A 39 10.58 -2.86 -4.31
C GLU A 39 9.24 -2.81 -3.55
N VAL A 40 8.12 -2.83 -4.29
CA VAL A 40 6.76 -2.86 -3.73
C VAL A 40 5.84 -3.76 -4.56
N GLN A 41 4.75 -4.22 -3.95
CA GLN A 41 3.67 -4.93 -4.62
C GLN A 41 2.34 -4.19 -4.43
N ARG A 42 1.50 -4.13 -5.47
CA ARG A 42 0.12 -3.63 -5.34
C ARG A 42 -0.90 -4.73 -5.53
N VAL A 43 -1.80 -4.84 -4.57
CA VAL A 43 -2.94 -5.77 -4.64
C VAL A 43 -4.24 -4.96 -4.63
N ARG A 44 -5.23 -5.42 -5.39
CA ARG A 44 -6.58 -4.83 -5.33
C ARG A 44 -7.43 -5.63 -4.36
N ILE A 45 -7.80 -5.00 -3.26
CA ILE A 45 -8.75 -5.56 -2.28
C ILE A 45 -10.07 -4.80 -2.43
N ARG A 46 -11.13 -5.52 -2.79
CA ARG A 46 -12.45 -4.94 -3.11
C ARG A 46 -12.35 -3.85 -4.19
N ARG A 47 -12.49 -2.58 -3.78
CA ARG A 47 -12.49 -1.39 -4.65
C ARG A 47 -11.27 -0.49 -4.45
N GLU A 48 -10.37 -0.89 -3.58
CA GLU A 48 -9.23 -0.08 -3.16
C GLU A 48 -7.93 -0.84 -3.43
N LYS A 49 -6.85 -0.06 -3.57
CA LYS A 49 -5.51 -0.62 -3.78
C LYS A 49 -4.78 -0.60 -2.46
N VAL A 50 -4.15 -1.71 -2.14
CA VAL A 50 -3.15 -1.80 -1.07
C VAL A 50 -1.78 -1.89 -1.70
N VAL A 51 -0.80 -1.33 -1.03
CA VAL A 51 0.61 -1.30 -1.42
C VAL A 51 1.38 -1.95 -0.29
N GLY A 52 2.26 -2.88 -0.62
CA GLY A 52 3.08 -3.56 0.36
C GLY A 52 4.51 -3.81 -0.07
N LEU A 53 5.33 -4.22 0.89
CA LEU A 53 6.67 -4.72 0.63
C LEU A 53 6.58 -6.15 0.07
N PRO A 54 7.48 -6.54 -0.84
CA PRO A 54 7.43 -7.84 -1.49
C PRO A 54 7.61 -9.03 -0.53
N ASP A 55 8.32 -8.82 0.57
CA ASP A 55 8.62 -9.82 1.60
C ASP A 55 7.58 -9.84 2.73
N SER A 56 6.52 -9.04 2.65
CA SER A 56 5.52 -8.92 3.71
C SER A 56 4.27 -9.73 3.41
N ASP A 57 3.77 -10.48 4.40
CA ASP A 57 2.58 -11.30 4.28
C ASP A 57 1.29 -10.46 4.22
N LEU A 58 0.59 -10.50 3.08
CA LEU A 58 -0.73 -9.88 2.90
C LEU A 58 -1.78 -10.47 3.87
N GLU A 59 -1.61 -11.73 4.32
CA GLU A 59 -2.50 -12.36 5.29
C GLU A 59 -2.50 -11.67 6.67
N VAL A 60 -1.41 -10.95 6.98
CA VAL A 60 -1.28 -10.19 8.23
C VAL A 60 -1.91 -8.80 8.09
N PHE A 61 -2.13 -8.32 6.86
CA PHE A 61 -2.78 -7.04 6.60
C PHE A 61 -4.25 -7.10 7.02
N GLN A 62 -4.54 -6.60 8.22
CA GLN A 62 -5.90 -6.43 8.69
C GLN A 62 -6.51 -5.20 8.02
N SER A 63 -7.37 -5.45 7.04
CA SER A 63 -8.16 -4.37 6.45
C SER A 63 -9.07 -3.77 7.54
N PRO A 64 -9.03 -2.45 7.79
CA PRO A 64 -9.97 -1.78 8.69
C PRO A 64 -11.43 -1.95 8.24
N TYR A 65 -11.65 -2.38 6.99
CA TYR A 65 -12.95 -2.71 6.41
C TYR A 65 -13.36 -4.19 6.56
N GLU A 66 -12.54 -5.03 7.20
CA GLU A 66 -12.90 -6.41 7.58
C GLU A 66 -13.55 -6.51 8.95
N SER A 67 -13.50 -5.44 9.76
CA SER A 67 -14.13 -5.40 11.08
C SER A 67 -15.68 -5.32 11.07
N ASP A 68 -16.30 -5.27 9.89
CA ASP A 68 -17.77 -5.24 9.68
C ASP A 68 -18.31 -6.62 9.25
N ARG A 69 -17.94 -7.70 9.95
CA ARG A 69 -18.51 -9.03 9.70
C ARG A 69 -18.88 -9.76 10.98
#